data_AF-A0A212J2P9-F1
#
_entry.id   AF-A0A212J2P9-F1
#
_cell.length_a   1.000
_cell.length_b   1.000
_cell.length_c   1.000
_cell.angle_alpha   90.00
_cell.angle_beta   90.00
_cell.angle_gamma   90.00
#
_symmetry.space_group_name_H-M   'P 1'
#
loop_
_entity.id
_entity.type
_entity.pdbx_description
1 polymer ?
#
loop_
_entity_poly.entity_id
_entity_poly.type
_entity_poly.pdbx_seq_one_letter_code
_entity_poly.pdbx_strand_id
1 'polypeptide(L)'
;MQHYKELLIVSPFEIPNTTLALETIKTGAYPVLHLGRNLQKAQESLDIMSESTTESFGVCFVDDTTLKLDLPPNVILIACIVCACSDDIDIRQSYEFKVTHLPVPKKLKVGEMAEIRCQLERSGRYDNAKYYLRYFQPDGKGELRMDDGTVFLPNDSYELTKETFRLYYTSKSEDQQVIDVYFSDNYGNTCQLSFSFNNDNSEGDKE
;
A
#
# COMPACT_ATOMS: atom_id res chain seq x y z
N MET A 1 -41.63 24.74 20.31
CA MET A 1 -40.50 25.05 19.41
C MET A 1 -39.83 23.74 19.08
N GLN A 2 -39.88 23.33 17.82
CA GLN A 2 -39.44 22.00 17.37
C GLN A 2 -37.90 22.00 17.33
N HIS A 3 -37.27 21.16 18.16
CA HIS A 3 -35.83 20.95 18.14
C HIS A 3 -35.44 20.32 16.79
N TYR A 4 -35.03 21.14 15.82
CA TYR A 4 -34.34 20.65 14.64
C TYR A 4 -32.97 20.13 15.10
N LYS A 5 -32.69 18.85 14.85
CA LYS A 5 -31.31 18.35 14.85
C LYS A 5 -30.60 19.09 13.72
N GLU A 6 -29.68 19.98 14.04
CA GLU A 6 -28.78 20.59 13.05
C GLU A 6 -27.91 19.48 12.45
N LEU A 7 -28.36 18.94 11.31
CA LEU A 7 -27.60 17.97 10.55
C LEU A 7 -26.54 18.73 9.77
N LEU A 8 -25.27 18.56 10.17
CA LEU A 8 -24.11 19.08 9.46
C LEU A 8 -23.74 18.09 8.35
N ILE A 9 -23.60 18.57 7.12
CA ILE A 9 -23.03 17.78 6.02
C ILE A 9 -21.71 18.43 5.62
N VAL A 10 -20.64 17.66 5.77
CA VAL A 10 -19.28 18.08 5.42
C VAL A 10 -18.95 17.57 4.03
N SER A 11 -18.37 18.42 3.17
CA SER A 11 -17.86 17.97 1.87
C SER A 11 -16.73 16.93 2.04
N PRO A 12 -16.42 16.12 1.00
CA PRO A 12 -15.35 15.13 1.06
C PRO A 12 -14.02 15.71 1.57
N PHE A 13 -13.28 14.88 2.30
CA PHE A 13 -12.01 15.26 2.91
C PHE A 13 -10.97 15.66 1.84
N GLU A 14 -10.17 16.68 2.14
CA GLU A 14 -9.08 17.25 1.31
C GLU A 14 -9.45 17.98 0.00
N ILE A 15 -10.68 17.86 -0.52
CA ILE A 15 -11.09 18.52 -1.77
C ILE A 15 -12.40 19.30 -1.55
N PRO A 16 -12.40 20.64 -1.73
CA PRO A 16 -13.63 21.42 -1.72
C PRO A 16 -14.65 20.89 -2.74
N ASN A 17 -15.89 20.68 -2.31
CA ASN A 17 -16.99 20.32 -3.19
C ASN A 17 -18.16 21.30 -3.00
N THR A 18 -18.13 22.37 -3.78
CA THR A 18 -19.14 23.44 -3.76
C THR A 18 -20.50 22.96 -4.25
N THR A 19 -20.54 22.01 -5.20
CA THR A 19 -21.79 21.43 -5.70
C THR A 19 -22.54 20.73 -4.58
N LEU A 20 -21.88 19.85 -3.84
CA LEU A 20 -22.47 19.14 -2.72
C LEU A 20 -22.89 20.08 -1.58
N ALA A 21 -22.09 21.13 -1.31
CA ALA A 21 -22.42 22.13 -0.31
C ALA A 21 -23.70 22.90 -0.70
N LEU A 22 -23.86 23.29 -1.97
CA LEU A 22 -25.07 23.95 -2.46
C LEU A 22 -26.28 23.03 -2.47
N GLU A 23 -26.10 21.73 -2.75
CA GLU A 23 -27.17 20.73 -2.66
C GLU A 23 -27.64 20.52 -1.21
N THR A 24 -26.69 20.54 -0.26
CA THR A 24 -26.98 20.43 1.19
C THR A 24 -27.89 21.55 1.68
N ILE A 25 -27.68 22.79 1.19
CA ILE A 25 -28.56 23.92 1.51
C ILE A 25 -30.01 23.62 1.10
N LYS A 26 -30.19 23.04 -0.09
CA LYS A 26 -31.53 22.70 -0.62
C LYS A 26 -32.23 21.63 0.22
N THR A 27 -31.49 20.80 0.95
CA THR A 27 -32.06 19.78 1.84
C THR A 27 -32.42 20.31 3.23
N GLY A 28 -32.12 21.59 3.53
CA GLY A 28 -32.30 22.18 4.86
C GLY A 28 -31.29 21.71 5.89
N ALA A 29 -30.22 21.04 5.45
CA ALA A 29 -29.08 20.68 6.28
C ALA A 29 -28.05 21.81 6.24
N TYR A 30 -27.19 21.89 7.24
CA TYR A 30 -26.20 22.97 7.32
C TYR A 30 -24.90 22.55 6.61
N PRO A 31 -24.49 23.26 5.54
CA PRO A 31 -23.31 22.89 4.75
C PRO A 31 -22.00 23.27 5.45
N VAL A 32 -21.04 22.36 5.43
CA VAL A 32 -19.66 22.61 5.83
C VAL A 32 -18.71 22.26 4.69
N LEU A 33 -18.05 23.27 4.13
CA LEU A 33 -17.09 23.10 3.04
C LEU A 33 -15.71 22.77 3.61
N HIS A 34 -15.17 21.60 3.27
CA HIS A 34 -13.80 21.23 3.58
C HIS A 34 -12.84 21.86 2.56
N LEU A 35 -11.97 22.77 3.00
CA LEU A 35 -11.13 23.60 2.13
C LEU A 35 -9.89 22.87 1.58
N GLY A 36 -9.48 21.78 2.25
CA GLY A 36 -8.30 21.02 1.86
C GLY A 36 -6.99 21.79 2.10
N ARG A 37 -5.89 21.33 1.49
CA ARG A 37 -4.54 21.95 1.65
C ARG A 37 -4.15 22.90 0.53
N ASN A 38 -4.86 22.89 -0.61
CA ASN A 38 -4.54 23.75 -1.75
C ASN A 38 -5.21 25.12 -1.59
N LEU A 39 -4.43 26.14 -1.20
CA LEU A 39 -4.90 27.51 -0.96
C LEU A 39 -5.65 28.13 -2.14
N GLN A 40 -5.16 27.94 -3.37
CA GLN A 40 -5.79 28.50 -4.55
C GLN A 40 -7.19 27.89 -4.76
N LYS A 41 -7.29 26.56 -4.71
CA LYS A 41 -8.58 25.86 -4.86
C LYS A 41 -9.53 26.18 -3.72
N ALA A 42 -9.02 26.36 -2.50
CA ALA A 42 -9.80 26.76 -1.35
C ALA A 42 -10.43 28.15 -1.57
N GLN A 43 -9.63 29.14 -2.00
CA GLN A 43 -10.12 30.49 -2.28
C GLN A 43 -11.14 30.50 -3.43
N GLU A 44 -10.81 29.85 -4.56
CA GLU A 44 -11.74 29.71 -5.70
C GLU A 44 -13.08 29.09 -5.27
N SER A 45 -13.06 28.12 -4.35
CA SER A 45 -14.27 27.47 -3.85
C SER A 45 -15.07 28.35 -2.90
N LEU A 46 -14.41 29.20 -2.10
CA LEU A 46 -15.07 30.20 -1.26
C LEU A 46 -15.77 31.24 -2.13
N ASP A 47 -15.09 31.73 -3.16
CA ASP A 47 -15.64 32.71 -4.12
C ASP A 47 -16.90 32.12 -4.80
N ILE A 48 -16.81 30.87 -5.29
CA ILE A 48 -17.97 30.16 -5.87
C ILE A 48 -19.13 30.06 -4.87
N MET A 49 -18.87 29.69 -3.62
CA MET A 49 -19.92 29.59 -2.61
C MET A 49 -20.57 30.95 -2.34
N SER A 50 -19.79 32.01 -2.21
CA SER A 50 -20.30 33.36 -1.95
C SER A 50 -21.07 33.96 -3.12
N GLU A 51 -20.68 33.66 -4.35
CA GLU A 51 -21.44 34.05 -5.54
C GLU A 51 -22.73 33.23 -5.70
N SER A 52 -22.73 31.98 -5.24
CA SER A 52 -23.83 31.03 -5.46
C SER A 52 -24.90 31.02 -4.38
N THR A 53 -24.61 31.53 -3.17
CA THR A 53 -25.58 31.54 -2.07
C THR A 53 -25.36 32.69 -1.08
N THR A 54 -26.46 33.23 -0.55
CA THR A 54 -26.45 34.16 0.59
C THR A 54 -26.65 33.45 1.93
N GLU A 55 -27.04 32.17 1.91
CA GLU A 55 -27.18 31.35 3.11
C GLU A 55 -25.82 31.17 3.79
N SER A 56 -25.86 31.08 5.12
CA SER A 56 -24.65 30.87 5.90
C SER A 56 -24.12 29.45 5.74
N PHE A 57 -22.80 29.30 5.68
CA PHE A 57 -22.15 27.99 5.65
C PHE A 57 -20.95 27.93 6.60
N GLY A 58 -20.52 26.71 6.89
CA GLY A 58 -19.30 26.45 7.66
C GLY A 58 -18.12 26.14 6.76
N VAL A 59 -16.92 26.36 7.27
CA VAL A 59 -15.67 25.92 6.65
C VAL A 59 -14.90 25.02 7.60
N CYS A 60 -14.26 24.01 7.01
CA CYS A 60 -13.41 23.07 7.69
C CYS A 60 -12.03 23.04 7.03
N PHE A 61 -10.96 23.01 7.82
CA PHE A 61 -9.59 23.07 7.34
C PHE A 61 -8.64 22.27 8.24
N VAL A 62 -7.45 21.96 7.72
CA VAL A 62 -6.53 20.95 8.27
C VAL A 62 -5.27 21.55 8.92
N ASP A 63 -4.92 22.80 8.61
CA ASP A 63 -3.71 23.47 9.11
C ASP A 63 -3.93 24.99 9.33
N ASP A 64 -2.89 25.80 9.45
CA ASP A 64 -3.01 27.27 9.59
C ASP A 64 -3.55 27.99 8.33
N THR A 65 -4.08 27.24 7.35
CA THR A 65 -4.65 27.70 6.07
C THR A 65 -5.60 28.87 6.23
N THR A 66 -6.43 28.88 7.28
CA THR A 66 -7.39 29.97 7.52
C THR A 66 -6.75 31.33 7.77
N LEU A 67 -5.50 31.39 8.24
CA LEU A 67 -4.77 32.65 8.42
C LEU A 67 -4.36 33.28 7.08
N LYS A 68 -4.48 32.54 5.96
CA LYS A 68 -4.06 32.96 4.62
C LYS A 68 -5.22 33.10 3.63
N LEU A 69 -6.46 32.87 4.06
CA LEU A 69 -7.65 32.89 3.21
C LEU A 69 -8.52 34.11 3.53
N ASP A 70 -9.08 34.70 2.49
CA ASP A 70 -10.08 35.76 2.62
C ASP A 70 -11.46 35.11 2.80
N LEU A 71 -11.89 34.98 4.06
CA LEU A 71 -13.16 34.36 4.38
C LEU A 71 -14.34 35.30 4.10
N PRO A 72 -15.35 34.86 3.35
CA PRO A 72 -16.51 35.69 3.04
C PRO A 72 -17.47 35.81 4.23
N PRO A 73 -18.30 36.87 4.29
CA PRO A 73 -19.10 37.21 5.47
C PRO A 73 -20.20 36.20 5.82
N ASN A 74 -20.58 35.33 4.88
CA ASN A 74 -21.54 34.25 5.08
C ASN A 74 -20.91 32.97 5.66
N VAL A 75 -19.61 32.98 5.99
CA VAL A 75 -18.97 31.94 6.81
C VAL A 75 -19.20 32.23 8.29
N ILE A 76 -20.00 31.40 8.97
CA ILE A 76 -20.33 31.59 10.40
C ILE A 76 -19.80 30.48 11.32
N LEU A 77 -19.39 29.35 10.73
CA LEU A 77 -18.77 28.24 11.46
C LEU A 77 -17.37 28.02 10.91
N ILE A 78 -16.37 28.11 11.78
CA ILE A 78 -14.98 27.84 11.46
C ILE A 78 -14.55 26.66 12.32
N ALA A 79 -14.35 25.51 11.69
CA ALA A 79 -13.89 24.30 12.36
C ALA A 79 -12.46 23.99 11.90
N CYS A 80 -11.52 24.01 12.84
CA CYS A 80 -10.20 23.44 12.62
C CYS A 80 -10.28 21.96 13.03
N ILE A 81 -10.11 21.05 12.07
CA ILE A 81 -9.78 19.67 12.45
C ILE A 81 -8.30 19.71 12.77
N VAL A 82 -7.99 19.75 14.07
CA VAL A 82 -6.64 19.47 14.56
C VAL A 82 -6.42 17.97 14.37
N CYS A 83 -6.21 17.55 13.12
CA CYS A 83 -5.34 16.42 12.88
C CYS A 83 -4.04 16.83 13.59
N ALA A 84 -3.54 16.02 14.52
CA ALA A 84 -2.19 16.26 15.02
C ALA A 84 -1.30 16.38 13.78
N CYS A 85 -0.83 17.60 13.49
CA CYS A 85 0.12 17.86 12.43
C CYS A 85 1.44 17.22 12.85
N SER A 86 1.56 15.91 12.66
CA SER A 86 2.74 15.40 12.03
C SER A 86 2.58 15.69 10.55
N ASP A 87 3.62 16.26 9.93
CA ASP A 87 3.78 16.24 8.46
C ASP A 87 3.73 14.80 7.91
N ASP A 88 3.74 13.81 8.79
CA ASP A 88 3.31 12.43 8.57
C ASP A 88 1.81 12.27 8.84
N ILE A 89 0.95 12.70 7.92
CA ILE A 89 -0.22 11.84 7.65
C ILE A 89 0.36 10.66 6.88
N ASP A 90 0.73 9.65 7.66
CA ASP A 90 1.04 8.31 7.18
C ASP A 90 -0.30 7.73 6.68
N ILE A 91 -0.78 8.19 5.51
CA ILE A 91 -1.53 7.29 4.62
C ILE A 91 -0.57 6.12 4.53
N ARG A 92 -0.83 5.02 5.24
CA ARG A 92 0.04 3.85 5.28
C ARG A 92 0.30 3.40 3.84
N GLN A 93 1.33 3.96 3.20
CA GLN A 93 1.81 3.54 1.89
C GLN A 93 2.64 2.26 2.05
N SER A 94 2.94 1.88 3.29
CA SER A 94 3.35 0.54 3.68
C SER A 94 2.13 -0.38 3.86
N TYR A 95 1.48 -0.71 2.76
CA TYR A 95 0.60 -1.88 2.76
C TYR A 95 1.48 -3.12 2.81
N GLU A 96 1.47 -3.80 3.95
CA GLU A 96 2.19 -5.06 4.10
C GLU A 96 1.83 -6.00 2.94
N PHE A 97 2.85 -6.54 2.31
CA PHE A 97 2.70 -7.60 1.33
C PHE A 97 3.24 -8.90 1.91
N LYS A 98 2.73 -10.02 1.40
CA LYS A 98 3.23 -11.34 1.75
C LYS A 98 3.54 -12.10 0.48
N VAL A 99 4.52 -12.99 0.55
CA VAL A 99 4.69 -14.03 -0.46
C VAL A 99 4.34 -15.36 0.17
N THR A 100 3.39 -16.08 -0.44
CA THR A 100 3.03 -17.44 -0.08
C THR A 100 3.56 -18.41 -1.13
N HIS A 101 3.71 -19.68 -0.76
CA HIS A 101 4.15 -20.71 -1.69
C HIS A 101 3.41 -22.02 -1.47
N LEU A 102 3.32 -22.85 -2.51
CA LEU A 102 2.84 -24.22 -2.37
C LEU A 102 3.88 -25.11 -1.66
N PRO A 103 3.47 -26.23 -1.03
CA PRO A 103 4.40 -27.18 -0.43
C PRO A 103 5.48 -27.62 -1.41
N VAL A 104 6.72 -27.71 -0.93
CA VAL A 104 7.90 -28.14 -1.70
C VAL A 104 8.43 -29.49 -1.19
N PRO A 105 9.18 -30.25 -2.00
CA PRO A 105 9.86 -31.45 -1.53
C PRO A 105 10.80 -31.12 -0.36
N LYS A 106 10.91 -32.05 0.60
CA LYS A 106 11.86 -31.92 1.72
C LYS A 106 13.23 -32.54 1.43
N LYS A 107 13.32 -33.30 0.34
CA LYS A 107 14.55 -33.97 -0.08
C LYS A 107 14.80 -33.75 -1.56
N LEU A 108 16.06 -33.62 -1.93
CA LEU A 108 16.52 -33.50 -3.32
C LEU A 108 17.83 -34.27 -3.50
N LYS A 109 17.92 -35.05 -4.57
CA LYS A 109 19.18 -35.66 -5.04
C LYS A 109 20.02 -34.62 -5.76
N VAL A 110 21.32 -34.90 -5.94
CA VAL A 110 22.19 -34.06 -6.77
C VAL A 110 21.65 -34.01 -8.21
N GLY A 111 21.46 -32.81 -8.74
CA GLY A 111 20.87 -32.56 -10.06
C GLY A 111 19.34 -32.56 -10.08
N GLU A 112 18.67 -32.91 -8.99
CA GLU A 112 17.20 -32.84 -8.89
C GLU A 112 16.73 -31.40 -8.72
N MET A 113 15.56 -31.11 -9.27
CA MET A 113 14.96 -29.77 -9.29
C MET A 113 13.66 -29.74 -8.48
N ALA A 114 13.57 -28.78 -7.55
CA ALA A 114 12.32 -28.41 -6.90
C ALA A 114 11.68 -27.21 -7.64
N GLU A 115 10.39 -27.33 -7.94
CA GLU A 115 9.55 -26.19 -8.35
C GLU A 115 8.91 -25.56 -7.11
N ILE A 116 9.12 -24.25 -6.94
CA ILE A 116 8.54 -23.45 -5.87
C ILE A 116 7.55 -22.48 -6.51
N ARG A 117 6.26 -22.75 -6.36
CA ARG A 117 5.19 -21.87 -6.88
C ARG A 117 4.87 -20.81 -5.85
N CYS A 118 5.12 -19.54 -6.21
CA CYS A 118 4.94 -18.40 -5.32
C CYS A 118 3.76 -17.53 -5.76
N GLN A 119 3.09 -16.93 -4.78
CA GLN A 119 2.07 -15.92 -4.96
C GLN A 119 2.42 -14.70 -4.10
N LEU A 120 2.56 -13.55 -4.74
CA LEU A 120 2.66 -12.26 -4.08
C LEU A 120 1.24 -11.75 -3.81
N GLU A 121 0.95 -11.51 -2.54
CA GLU A 121 -0.34 -11.05 -2.03
C GLU A 121 -0.18 -9.62 -1.51
N ARG A 122 -0.95 -8.69 -2.10
CA ARG A 122 -0.92 -7.26 -1.77
C ARG A 122 -2.18 -6.92 -0.99
N SER A 123 -2.06 -6.20 0.12
CA SER A 123 -3.22 -5.69 0.88
C SER A 123 -3.89 -4.47 0.24
N GLY A 124 -3.30 -3.91 -0.83
CA GLY A 124 -3.87 -2.86 -1.68
C GLY A 124 -3.19 -2.79 -3.05
N ARG A 125 -3.86 -2.21 -4.06
CA ARG A 125 -3.28 -2.02 -5.41
C ARG A 125 -2.82 -0.58 -5.59
N TYR A 126 -1.52 -0.41 -5.75
CA TYR A 126 -0.88 0.85 -6.17
C TYR A 126 -0.13 0.61 -7.47
N ASP A 127 -0.34 1.48 -8.46
CA ASP A 127 0.28 1.37 -9.79
C ASP A 127 1.80 1.53 -9.78
N ASN A 128 2.36 2.12 -8.72
CA ASN A 128 3.80 2.40 -8.59
C ASN A 128 4.56 1.44 -7.67
N ALA A 129 3.92 0.39 -7.10
CA ALA A 129 4.66 -0.54 -6.26
C ALA A 129 5.48 -1.51 -7.13
N LYS A 130 6.78 -1.54 -6.86
CA LYS A 130 7.73 -2.46 -7.47
C LYS A 130 8.22 -3.43 -6.42
N TYR A 131 8.32 -4.69 -6.81
CA TYR A 131 8.78 -5.75 -5.94
C TYR A 131 10.08 -6.32 -6.50
N TYR A 132 10.96 -6.73 -5.60
CA TYR A 132 12.27 -7.25 -5.92
C TYR A 132 12.50 -8.56 -5.16
N LEU A 133 13.26 -9.44 -5.79
CA LEU A 133 13.71 -10.71 -5.24
C LEU A 133 15.24 -10.66 -5.10
N ARG A 134 15.73 -11.04 -3.93
CA ARG A 134 17.15 -11.33 -3.66
C ARG A 134 17.26 -12.69 -3.00
N TYR A 135 18.23 -13.50 -3.43
CA TYR A 135 18.43 -14.84 -2.89
C TYR A 135 19.80 -14.96 -2.20
N PHE A 136 19.88 -15.76 -1.15
CA PHE A 136 21.13 -16.16 -0.50
C PHE A 136 21.12 -17.66 -0.17
N GLN A 137 22.27 -18.31 -0.30
CA GLN A 137 22.45 -19.72 0.04
C GLN A 137 23.39 -19.85 1.25
N PRO A 138 22.87 -19.96 2.48
CA PRO A 138 23.71 -20.20 3.64
C PRO A 138 24.37 -21.60 3.62
N ASP A 139 23.65 -22.63 3.16
CA ASP A 139 24.11 -24.02 3.24
C ASP A 139 24.01 -24.78 1.91
N GLY A 140 24.97 -25.67 1.69
CA GLY A 140 25.08 -26.52 0.52
C GLY A 140 25.40 -25.76 -0.77
N LYS A 141 25.14 -26.38 -1.92
CA LYS A 141 25.35 -25.80 -3.25
C LYS A 141 24.18 -26.08 -4.16
N GLY A 142 23.71 -25.08 -4.88
CA GLY A 142 22.64 -25.24 -5.86
C GLY A 142 22.56 -24.06 -6.80
N GLU A 143 21.48 -24.02 -7.57
CA GLU A 143 21.19 -22.95 -8.51
C GLU A 143 19.71 -22.63 -8.48
N LEU A 144 19.38 -21.35 -8.31
CA LEU A 144 18.00 -20.87 -8.32
C LEU A 144 17.73 -20.13 -9.64
N ARG A 145 16.61 -20.47 -10.29
CA ARG A 145 16.17 -19.85 -11.54
C ARG A 145 14.74 -19.34 -11.45
N MET A 146 14.42 -18.35 -12.27
CA MET A 146 13.07 -17.85 -12.51
C MET A 146 12.36 -18.65 -13.62
N ASP A 147 11.05 -18.43 -13.78
CA ASP A 147 10.22 -19.06 -14.81
C ASP A 147 10.61 -18.66 -16.25
N ASP A 148 11.23 -17.51 -16.43
CA ASP A 148 11.78 -17.04 -17.71
C ASP A 148 13.19 -17.56 -18.02
N GLY A 149 13.77 -18.37 -17.13
CA GLY A 149 15.09 -18.96 -17.27
C GLY A 149 16.25 -18.11 -16.70
N THR A 150 15.96 -16.91 -16.17
CA THR A 150 16.95 -16.08 -15.47
C THR A 150 17.59 -16.86 -14.33
N VAL A 151 18.91 -16.91 -14.29
CA VAL A 151 19.68 -17.53 -13.20
C VAL A 151 19.98 -16.47 -12.15
N PHE A 152 19.57 -16.71 -10.91
CA PHE A 152 19.83 -15.79 -9.82
C PHE A 152 21.24 -15.97 -9.27
N LEU A 153 21.98 -14.87 -9.19
CA LEU A 153 23.22 -14.79 -8.44
C LEU A 153 22.91 -14.45 -6.97
N PRO A 154 23.57 -15.11 -6.00
CA PRO A 154 23.39 -14.78 -4.60
C PRO A 154 23.68 -13.30 -4.31
N ASN A 155 22.81 -12.67 -3.52
CA ASN A 155 22.82 -11.26 -3.13
C ASN A 155 22.51 -10.21 -4.21
N ASP A 156 22.32 -10.62 -5.47
CA ASP A 156 21.83 -9.70 -6.50
C ASP A 156 20.30 -9.53 -6.40
N SER A 157 19.82 -8.36 -6.82
CA SER A 157 18.41 -7.98 -6.78
C SER A 157 17.78 -8.02 -8.16
N TYR A 158 16.59 -8.61 -8.27
CA TYR A 158 15.87 -8.83 -9.52
C TYR A 158 14.43 -8.33 -9.38
N GLU A 159 13.94 -7.53 -10.33
CA GLU A 159 12.56 -7.01 -10.30
C GLU A 159 11.54 -8.11 -10.63
N LEU A 160 10.50 -8.23 -9.81
CA LEU A 160 9.36 -9.11 -10.04
C LEU A 160 8.29 -8.39 -10.85
N THR A 161 8.06 -8.87 -12.07
CA THR A 161 7.08 -8.29 -13.00
C THR A 161 5.69 -8.95 -12.92
N LYS A 162 5.56 -10.02 -12.13
CA LYS A 162 4.33 -10.81 -11.97
C LYS A 162 4.05 -11.07 -10.49
N GLU A 163 2.77 -11.14 -10.14
CA GLU A 163 2.33 -11.55 -8.80
C GLU A 163 2.37 -13.08 -8.62
N THR A 164 2.19 -13.83 -9.70
CA THR A 164 2.33 -15.30 -9.71
C THR A 164 3.58 -15.67 -10.49
N PHE A 165 4.51 -16.37 -9.85
CA PHE A 165 5.78 -16.78 -10.47
C PHE A 165 6.26 -18.11 -9.90
N ARG A 166 7.25 -18.71 -10.58
CA ARG A 166 7.84 -19.98 -10.17
C ARG A 166 9.34 -19.82 -10.05
N LEU A 167 9.89 -20.36 -8.98
CA LEU A 167 11.32 -20.51 -8.80
C LEU A 167 11.68 -21.99 -8.98
N TYR A 168 12.80 -22.24 -9.63
CA TYR A 168 13.32 -23.57 -9.89
C TYR A 168 14.67 -23.70 -9.19
N TYR A 169 14.73 -24.49 -8.12
CA TYR A 169 15.97 -24.76 -7.40
C TYR A 169 16.52 -26.11 -7.84
N THR A 170 17.72 -26.13 -8.40
CA THR A 170 18.45 -27.36 -8.74
C THR A 170 19.54 -27.63 -7.72
N SER A 171 19.45 -28.77 -7.04
CA SER A 171 20.44 -29.21 -6.06
C SER A 171 21.77 -29.53 -6.75
N LYS A 172 22.88 -29.08 -6.16
CA LYS A 172 24.25 -29.47 -6.53
C LYS A 172 25.03 -29.95 -5.29
N SER A 173 24.32 -30.36 -4.24
CA SER A 173 24.88 -30.73 -2.94
C SER A 173 24.48 -32.14 -2.54
N GLU A 174 25.41 -32.85 -1.90
CA GLU A 174 25.15 -34.13 -1.21
C GLU A 174 24.83 -33.94 0.29
N ASP A 175 24.95 -32.71 0.78
CA ASP A 175 24.60 -32.31 2.15
C ASP A 175 23.21 -31.66 2.22
N GLN A 176 22.77 -31.32 3.44
CA GLN A 176 21.62 -30.44 3.63
C GLN A 176 21.86 -29.09 2.96
N GLN A 177 20.81 -28.55 2.35
CA GLN A 177 20.81 -27.30 1.62
C GLN A 177 19.77 -26.38 2.20
N VAL A 178 20.11 -25.10 2.34
CA VAL A 178 19.18 -24.07 2.78
C VAL A 178 19.29 -22.90 1.83
N ILE A 179 18.14 -22.39 1.37
CA ILE A 179 18.05 -21.19 0.56
C ILE A 179 17.12 -20.19 1.21
N ASP A 180 17.57 -18.94 1.31
CA ASP A 180 16.78 -17.82 1.78
C ASP A 180 16.44 -16.90 0.61
N VAL A 181 15.15 -16.67 0.40
CA VAL A 181 14.63 -15.76 -0.62
C VAL A 181 14.00 -14.57 0.07
N TYR A 182 14.58 -13.41 -0.16
CA TYR A 182 14.13 -12.12 0.34
C TYR A 182 13.32 -11.42 -0.74
N PHE A 183 12.14 -10.97 -0.36
CA PHE A 183 11.28 -10.13 -1.16
C PHE A 183 11.26 -8.75 -0.53
N SER A 184 11.38 -7.71 -1.34
CA SER A 184 11.29 -6.32 -0.88
C SER A 184 10.47 -5.49 -1.84
N ASP A 185 9.81 -4.46 -1.35
CA ASP A 185 9.21 -3.43 -2.20
C ASP A 185 10.04 -2.14 -2.20
N ASN A 186 9.66 -1.19 -3.06
CA ASN A 186 10.29 0.13 -3.13
C ASN A 186 9.89 1.09 -2.00
N TYR A 187 9.13 0.62 -1.00
CA TYR A 187 8.73 1.38 0.19
C TYR A 187 9.43 0.87 1.46
N GLY A 188 10.30 -0.13 1.34
CA GLY A 188 11.10 -0.66 2.44
C GLY A 188 10.48 -1.86 3.17
N ASN A 189 9.31 -2.36 2.74
CA ASN A 189 8.74 -3.57 3.32
C ASN A 189 9.54 -4.79 2.83
N THR A 190 9.66 -5.80 3.69
CA THR A 190 10.38 -7.03 3.37
C THR A 190 9.64 -8.26 3.85
N CYS A 191 9.80 -9.37 3.13
CA CYS A 191 9.31 -10.69 3.48
C CYS A 191 10.38 -11.72 3.14
N GLN A 192 10.61 -12.72 4.00
CA GLN A 192 11.59 -13.78 3.76
C GLN A 192 10.88 -15.14 3.70
N LEU A 193 11.28 -15.96 2.73
CA LEU A 193 11.00 -17.39 2.70
C LEU A 193 12.30 -18.17 2.82
N SER A 194 12.32 -19.19 3.68
CA SER A 194 13.47 -20.08 3.85
C SER A 194 13.04 -21.50 3.48
N PHE A 195 13.83 -22.15 2.62
CA PHE A 195 13.58 -23.51 2.18
C PHE A 195 14.78 -24.38 2.56
N SER A 196 14.49 -25.52 3.20
CA SER A 196 15.50 -26.51 3.55
C SER A 196 15.22 -27.81 2.82
N PHE A 197 16.25 -28.31 2.14
CA PHE A 197 16.24 -29.57 1.40
C PHE A 197 17.33 -30.48 1.96
N ASN A 198 16.97 -31.69 2.37
CA ASN A 198 17.93 -32.72 2.72
C ASN A 198 18.37 -33.49 1.48
N ASN A 199 19.57 -34.06 1.51
CA ASN A 199 19.93 -35.03 0.48
C ASN A 199 19.11 -36.33 0.66
N ASP A 200 18.60 -36.87 -0.44
CA ASP A 200 17.95 -38.18 -0.45
C ASP A 200 18.98 -39.29 -0.68
N ASN A 201 19.77 -39.59 0.36
CA ASN A 201 20.63 -40.78 0.42
C ASN A 201 19.77 -42.02 0.71
N SER A 202 18.88 -42.38 -0.20
CA SER A 202 18.28 -43.71 -0.19
C SER A 202 19.26 -44.68 -0.84
N GLU A 203 20.27 -45.17 -0.09
CA GLU A 203 20.67 -46.57 -0.29
C GLU A 203 19.42 -47.39 0.06
N GLY A 204 18.94 -48.19 -0.89
CA GLY A 204 17.61 -48.79 -0.82
C GLY A 204 17.36 -49.50 0.50
N ASP A 205 16.24 -49.15 1.14
CA ASP A 205 15.60 -50.03 2.12
C ASP A 205 15.22 -51.32 1.39
N LYS A 206 16.17 -52.27 1.38
CA LYS A 206 15.89 -53.68 1.20
C LYS A 206 15.56 -54.24 2.58
N GLU A 207 14.29 -54.23 2.93
CA GLU A 207 13.65 -55.26 3.76
C GLU A 207 12.13 -55.26 3.57
#